data_AF-A0A1V9FYG2-F1
#
_entry.id   AF-A0A1V9FYG2-F1
#
_cell.length_a   1.000
_cell.length_b   1.000
_cell.length_c   1.000
_cell.angle_alpha   90.00
_cell.angle_beta   90.00
_cell.angle_gamma   90.00
#
_symmetry.space_group_name_H-M   'P 1'
#
loop_
_entity.id
_entity.type
_entity.pdbx_description
1 polymer ?
#
loop_
_entity_poly.entity_id
_entity_poly.type
_entity_poly.pdbx_seq_one_letter_code
_entity_poly.pdbx_strand_id
1 'polypeptide(L)'
;MPFYYYFILFIGLSIIILVLRSLLSRKKNISVDLFNEAIRNENNGLYEEAVVKYESALKEVNKTRFHSTFRNKIIEKIKVLHLLIEYNNSVRIIRQ
;
A
#
# COMPACT_ATOMS: atom_id res chain seq x y z
N MET A 1 -2.96 53.44 2.29
CA MET A 1 -2.12 52.24 2.44
C MET A 1 -1.84 51.69 1.05
N PRO A 2 -0.58 51.52 0.67
CA PRO A 2 -0.23 51.18 -0.71
C PRO A 2 -0.65 49.72 -1.03
N PHE A 3 -1.17 49.52 -2.24
CA PHE A 3 -1.82 48.27 -2.68
C PHE A 3 -0.92 47.02 -2.61
N TYR A 4 0.40 47.18 -2.55
CA TYR A 4 1.34 46.06 -2.49
C TYR A 4 1.20 45.19 -1.21
N TYR A 5 0.71 45.75 -0.10
CA TYR A 5 0.50 44.97 1.13
C TYR A 5 -0.52 43.85 0.95
N TYR A 6 -1.60 44.12 0.21
CA TYR A 6 -2.64 43.12 -0.08
C TYR A 6 -2.11 42.01 -1.00
N PHE A 7 -1.24 42.36 -1.95
CA PHE A 7 -0.61 41.41 -2.87
C PHE A 7 0.33 40.45 -2.13
N ILE A 8 1.16 40.99 -1.23
CA ILE A 8 2.07 40.18 -0.39
C ILE A 8 1.28 39.23 0.51
N LEU A 9 0.18 39.71 1.10
CA LEU A 9 -0.68 38.91 1.97
C LEU A 9 -1.37 37.76 1.20
N PHE A 10 -1.82 38.02 -0.03
CA PHE A 10 -2.43 37.02 -0.90
C PHE A 10 -1.43 35.92 -1.32
N ILE A 11 -0.19 36.32 -1.65
CA ILE A 11 0.89 35.38 -2.00
C ILE A 11 1.25 34.53 -0.77
N GLY A 12 1.39 35.13 0.40
CA GLY A 12 1.68 34.42 1.65
C GLY A 12 0.62 33.38 2.00
N LEU A 13 -0.67 33.74 1.90
CA LEU A 13 -1.79 32.82 2.11
C LEU A 13 -1.80 31.67 1.11
N SER A 14 -1.50 31.95 -0.16
CA SER A 14 -1.44 30.91 -1.20
C SER A 14 -0.34 29.89 -0.92
N ILE A 15 0.83 30.34 -0.45
CA ILE A 15 1.94 29.46 -0.06
C ILE A 15 1.52 28.59 1.14
N ILE A 16 0.90 29.19 2.16
CA ILE A 16 0.42 28.45 3.35
C ILE A 16 -0.59 27.36 2.95
N ILE A 17 -1.54 27.68 2.07
CA ILE A 17 -2.53 26.71 1.57
C ILE A 17 -1.85 25.57 0.81
N LEU A 18 -0.85 25.87 -0.04
CA LEU A 18 -0.10 24.84 -0.77
C LEU A 18 0.69 23.93 0.16
N VAL A 19 1.34 24.49 1.19
CA VAL A 19 2.07 23.72 2.21
C VAL A 19 1.12 22.83 3.01
N LEU A 20 -0.01 23.36 3.48
CA LEU A 20 -1.04 22.58 4.19
C LEU A 20 -1.58 21.45 3.31
N ARG A 21 -1.86 21.72 2.03
CA ARG A 21 -2.34 20.71 1.08
C ARG A 21 -1.29 19.63 0.83
N SER A 22 -0.01 20.00 0.75
CA SER A 22 1.10 19.05 0.61
C SER A 22 1.25 18.15 1.84
N LEU A 23 1.16 18.71 3.05
CA LEU A 23 1.20 17.95 4.30
C LEU A 23 0.01 17.00 4.44
N LEU A 24 -1.19 17.44 4.09
CA LEU A 24 -2.39 16.59 4.05
C LEU A 24 -2.34 15.52 2.95
N SER A 25 -1.62 15.80 1.86
CA SER A 25 -1.41 14.87 0.74
C SER A 25 -0.39 13.77 1.03
N ARG A 26 0.24 13.75 2.22
CA ARG A 26 0.79 12.51 2.81
C ARG A 26 -0.35 11.55 3.18
N LYS A 27 -1.20 11.22 2.19
CA LYS A 27 -2.13 10.11 2.27
C LYS A 27 -1.30 8.89 2.58
N LYS A 28 -1.48 8.37 3.80
CA LYS A 28 -0.98 7.08 4.23
C LYS A 28 -1.29 6.07 3.12
N ASN A 29 -0.26 5.49 2.52
CA ASN A 29 -0.44 4.57 1.41
C ASN A 29 -0.87 3.23 2.00
N ILE A 30 -2.18 3.09 2.25
CA ILE A 30 -2.79 1.93 2.90
C ILE A 30 -2.37 0.64 2.19
N SER A 31 -2.22 0.67 0.86
CA SER A 31 -1.77 -0.49 0.09
C SER A 31 -0.34 -0.94 0.42
N VAL A 32 0.56 0.02 0.69
CA VAL A 32 1.95 -0.26 1.09
C VAL A 32 2.02 -0.76 2.53
N ASP A 33 1.21 -0.20 3.43
CA ASP A 33 1.13 -0.67 4.81
C ASP A 33 0.63 -2.13 4.87
N LEU A 34 -0.44 -2.45 4.15
CA LEU A 34 -0.97 -3.81 4.02
C LEU A 34 0.05 -4.77 3.40
N PHE A 35 0.79 -4.31 2.39
CA PHE A 35 1.86 -5.09 1.77
C PHE A 35 3.00 -5.39 2.75
N ASN A 36 3.41 -4.41 3.55
CA ASN A 36 4.45 -4.59 4.57
C ASN A 36 3.99 -5.55 5.68
N GLU A 37 2.72 -5.50 6.08
CA GLU A 37 2.13 -6.44 7.02
C GLU A 37 2.10 -7.86 6.46
N ALA A 38 1.73 -8.02 5.18
CA ALA A 38 1.76 -9.31 4.49
C ALA A 38 3.17 -9.92 4.47
N ILE A 39 4.21 -9.11 4.22
CA ILE A 39 5.62 -9.57 4.28
C ILE A 39 5.98 -10.04 5.69
N ARG A 40 5.54 -9.34 6.74
CA ARG A 40 5.80 -9.77 8.12
C ARG A 40 5.17 -11.13 8.40
N ASN A 41 3.93 -11.34 7.96
CA ASN A 41 3.25 -12.62 8.10
C ASN A 41 3.92 -13.73 7.29
N GLU A 42 4.34 -13.44 6.06
CA GLU A 42 5.13 -14.35 5.20
C GLU A 42 6.43 -14.78 5.91
N ASN A 43 7.16 -13.83 6.49
CA ASN A 43 8.41 -14.11 7.23
C ASN A 43 8.19 -14.91 8.52
N ASN A 44 7.00 -14.80 9.13
CA ASN A 44 6.62 -15.55 10.32
C ASN A 44 6.07 -16.95 9.98
N GLY A 45 5.98 -17.32 8.70
CA GLY A 45 5.40 -18.59 8.24
C GLY A 45 3.88 -18.63 8.28
N LEU A 46 3.21 -17.51 8.53
CA LEU A 46 1.76 -17.36 8.56
C LEU A 46 1.24 -17.11 7.14
N TYR A 47 1.35 -18.12 6.27
CA TYR A 47 1.12 -17.96 4.84
C TYR A 47 -0.33 -17.61 4.49
N GLU A 48 -1.30 -18.20 5.18
CA GLU A 48 -2.73 -17.94 4.98
C GLU A 48 -3.07 -16.47 5.34
N GLU A 49 -2.54 -15.98 6.47
CA GLU A 49 -2.73 -14.60 6.89
C GLU A 49 -2.01 -13.62 5.95
N ALA A 50 -0.83 -13.99 5.44
CA ALA A 50 -0.11 -13.22 4.45
C ALA A 50 -0.91 -13.07 3.15
N VAL A 51 -1.55 -14.15 2.67
CA VAL A 51 -2.42 -14.10 1.48
C VAL A 51 -3.55 -13.09 1.67
N VAL A 52 -4.29 -13.17 2.78
CA VAL A 52 -5.41 -12.24 3.06
C VAL A 52 -4.95 -10.78 3.06
N LYS A 53 -3.76 -10.51 3.62
CA LYS A 53 -3.17 -9.17 3.65
C LYS A 53 -2.72 -8.71 2.26
N TYR A 54 -2.11 -9.58 1.46
CA TYR A 54 -1.76 -9.26 0.07
C TYR A 54 -3.00 -9.01 -0.80
N GLU A 55 -4.08 -9.77 -0.63
CA GLU A 55 -5.35 -9.55 -1.33
C GLU A 55 -6.00 -8.21 -0.95
N SER A 56 -5.94 -7.87 0.34
CA SER A 56 -6.40 -6.57 0.83
C SER A 56 -5.58 -5.43 0.23
N ALA A 57 -4.24 -5.58 0.15
CA ALA A 57 -3.37 -4.63 -0.52
C ALA A 57 -3.74 -4.49 -2.01
N LEU A 58 -3.98 -5.61 -2.71
CA LEU A 58 -4.38 -5.62 -4.12
C LEU A 58 -5.69 -4.86 -4.35
N LYS A 59 -6.67 -5.03 -3.45
CA LYS A 59 -7.95 -4.31 -3.50
C LYS A 59 -7.75 -2.80 -3.41
N GLU A 60 -6.87 -2.33 -2.53
CA GLU A 60 -6.54 -0.91 -2.41
C GLU A 60 -5.77 -0.40 -3.64
N VAL A 61 -4.80 -1.16 -4.16
CA VAL A 61 -4.07 -0.79 -5.38
C VAL A 61 -5.01 -0.66 -6.58
N ASN A 62 -5.97 -1.57 -6.72
CA ASN A 62 -6.95 -1.52 -7.81
C ASN A 62 -7.85 -0.28 -7.79
N LYS A 63 -7.98 0.43 -6.65
CA LYS A 63 -8.69 1.72 -6.58
C LYS A 63 -7.91 2.84 -7.28
N THR A 64 -6.63 2.63 -7.57
CA THR A 64 -5.74 3.62 -8.17
C THR A 64 -5.26 3.16 -9.54
N ARG A 65 -5.45 3.99 -10.58
CA ARG A 65 -5.21 3.60 -11.98
C ARG A 65 -3.71 3.53 -12.38
N PHE A 66 -2.80 3.95 -11.52
CA PHE A 66 -1.42 4.30 -11.89
C PHE A 66 -0.33 3.34 -11.36
N HIS A 67 -0.68 2.28 -10.62
CA HIS A 67 0.30 1.42 -9.95
C HIS A 67 0.38 0.00 -10.54
N SER A 68 0.55 -0.13 -11.86
CA SER A 68 0.56 -1.42 -12.57
C SER A 68 1.70 -2.35 -12.13
N THR A 69 2.91 -1.82 -11.89
CA THR A 69 4.07 -2.60 -11.44
C THR A 69 3.88 -3.15 -10.02
N PHE A 70 3.42 -2.30 -9.10
CA PHE A 70 3.15 -2.71 -7.71
C PHE A 70 2.01 -3.72 -7.63
N ARG A 71 0.95 -3.52 -8.43
CA ARG A 71 -0.14 -4.49 -8.60
C ARG A 71 0.37 -5.87 -9.02
N ASN A 72 1.21 -5.92 -10.05
CA ASN A 72 1.74 -7.18 -10.56
C ASN A 72 2.59 -7.89 -9.51
N LYS A 73 3.42 -7.15 -8.77
CA LYS A 73 4.20 -7.70 -7.66
C LYS A 73 3.33 -8.36 -6.59
N ILE A 74 2.20 -7.75 -6.24
CA ILE A 74 1.26 -8.33 -5.27
C ILE A 74 0.64 -9.62 -5.82
N ILE A 75 0.23 -9.63 -7.09
CA ILE A 75 -0.36 -10.81 -7.74
C ILE A 75 0.63 -11.98 -7.78
N GLU A 76 1.88 -11.72 -8.13
CA GLU A 76 2.93 -12.75 -8.14
C GLU A 76 3.17 -13.32 -6.74
N LYS A 77 3.21 -12.47 -5.71
CA LYS A 77 3.34 -12.90 -4.31
C LYS A 77 2.19 -13.81 -3.87
N ILE A 78 0.94 -13.46 -4.21
CA ILE A 78 -0.23 -14.29 -3.90
C ILE A 78 -0.12 -15.67 -4.56
N LYS A 79 0.29 -15.74 -5.83
CA LYS A 79 0.46 -17.02 -6.54
C LYS A 79 1.51 -17.91 -5.88
N VAL A 80 2.65 -17.33 -5.50
CA VAL A 80 3.72 -18.07 -4.82
C VAL A 80 3.24 -18.59 -3.47
N LEU A 81 2.53 -17.78 -2.69
CA LEU A 81 1.99 -18.22 -1.40
C LEU A 81 0.97 -19.34 -1.53
N HIS A 82 0.05 -19.27 -2.50
CA HIS A 82 -0.88 -20.37 -2.75
C HIS A 82 -0.15 -21.68 -3.09
N LEU A 83 0.88 -21.62 -3.93
CA LEU A 83 1.71 -22.78 -4.24
C LEU A 83 2.40 -23.34 -2.99
N LEU A 84 2.93 -22.48 -2.13
CA LEU A 84 3.58 -22.91 -0.88
C LEU A 84 2.60 -23.56 0.10
N ILE A 85 1.39 -22.99 0.23
CA ILE A 85 0.31 -23.55 1.07
C ILE A 85 -0.10 -24.93 0.54
N GLU A 86 -0.32 -25.05 -0.77
CA GLU A 86 -0.68 -26.32 -1.41
C GLU A 86 0.42 -27.38 -1.24
N TYR A 87 1.68 -26.99 -1.45
CA TYR A 87 2.82 -27.86 -1.23
C TYR A 87 2.89 -28.34 0.22
N ASN A 88 2.79 -27.43 1.19
CA ASN A 88 2.85 -27.77 2.61
C ASN A 88 1.71 -28.73 3.02
N ASN A 89 0.51 -28.51 2.48
CA ASN A 89 -0.63 -29.39 2.70
C ASN A 89 -0.42 -30.78 2.10
N SER A 90 0.12 -30.87 0.87
CA SER A 90 0.41 -32.17 0.24
C SER A 90 1.48 -32.97 0.99
N VAL A 91 2.56 -32.31 1.43
CA VAL A 91 3.61 -32.94 2.24
C VAL A 91 3.06 -33.43 3.59
N ARG A 92 2.17 -32.64 4.21
CA ARG A 92 1.52 -33.02 5.46
C ARG A 92 0.64 -34.25 5.30
N ILE A 93 -0.08 -34.40 4.19
CA ILE A 93 -0.88 -35.60 3.89
C ILE A 93 0.01 -36.84 3.75
N ILE A 94 1.18 -36.71 3.10
CA ILE A 94 2.11 -37.85 2.89
C ILE A 94 2.79 -38.31 4.18
N ARG A 95 2.89 -37.44 5.20
CA ARG A 95 3.53 -37.74 6.50
C ARG A 95 2.57 -38.28 7.56
N GLN A 96 1.27 -38.36 7.28
CA GLN A 96 0.25 -38.96 8.16
C GLN A 96 0.02 -40.43 7.80
#